data_AF-A0A0R3CZR5-F1
#
_entry.id   AF-A0A0R3CZR5-F1
#
_cell.length_a   1.000
_cell.length_b   1.000
_cell.length_c   1.000
_cell.angle_alpha   90.00
_cell.angle_beta   90.00
_cell.angle_gamma   90.00
#
_symmetry.space_group_name_H-M   'P 1'
#
loop_
_entity.id
_entity.type
_entity.pdbx_description
1 polymer ?
#
loop_
_entity_poly.entity_id
_entity_poly.type
_entity_poly.pdbx_seq_one_letter_code
_entity_poly.pdbx_strand_id
1 'polypeptide(L)'
;MDTFGAFSSLDYQSIRARTPAETAIKRLSGIGEVLSGLDTATIRSTDDMARALRTLDTADKCIRMILTEFKSERTRDVTREADRLIDSIELARDEISGLHHAGEAGAERLLGANA
;
A
#
# COMPACT_ATOMS: atom_id res chain seq x y z
N MET A 1 17.42 6.79 -14.15
CA MET A 1 16.05 7.31 -13.89
C MET A 1 15.52 6.45 -12.77
N ASP A 2 15.88 6.83 -11.56
CA ASP A 2 15.79 5.98 -10.38
C ASP A 2 14.70 6.55 -9.48
N THR A 3 13.46 6.15 -9.73
CA THR A 3 12.27 6.59 -9.00
C THR A 3 12.19 6.04 -7.57
N PHE A 4 13.23 5.37 -7.08
CA PHE A 4 13.37 4.90 -5.71
C PHE A 4 13.94 5.94 -4.73
N GLY A 5 14.41 7.10 -5.21
CA GLY A 5 15.01 8.13 -4.35
C GLY A 5 14.05 8.94 -3.49
N ALA A 6 12.74 8.91 -3.79
CA ALA A 6 11.74 9.68 -3.03
C ALA A 6 11.46 9.09 -1.64
N PHE A 7 11.74 7.80 -1.42
CA PHE A 7 11.54 7.13 -0.13
C PHE A 7 12.80 7.08 0.73
N SER A 8 13.99 7.24 0.13
CA SER A 8 15.28 7.22 0.85
C SER A 8 15.62 8.55 1.54
N SER A 9 14.90 9.63 1.22
CA SER A 9 15.13 10.97 1.81
C SER A 9 14.31 11.23 3.09
N LEU A 10 13.66 10.21 3.64
CA LEU A 10 12.89 10.33 4.89
C LEU A 10 13.70 10.10 6.17
N ASP A 11 15.00 9.79 6.09
CA ASP A 11 15.81 9.56 7.28
C ASP A 11 17.07 10.43 7.29
N TYR A 12 17.12 11.38 8.23
CA TYR A 12 18.04 11.26 9.37
C TYR A 12 17.90 12.39 10.42
N GLN A 13 17.41 13.58 10.05
CA GLN A 13 17.69 14.77 10.88
C GLN A 13 16.59 15.32 11.78
N SER A 14 15.33 14.88 11.73
CA SER A 14 14.26 15.62 12.43
C SER A 14 13.36 14.87 13.40
N ILE A 15 13.62 13.59 13.73
CA ILE A 15 12.70 12.87 14.61
C ILE A 15 13.47 12.05 15.63
N ARG A 16 13.54 12.58 16.84
CA ARG A 16 14.05 11.91 18.03
C ARG A 16 13.09 10.79 18.44
N ALA A 17 13.02 9.71 17.67
CA ALA A 17 12.49 8.44 18.16
C ALA A 17 13.43 7.95 19.28
N ARG A 18 12.87 7.65 20.45
CA ARG A 18 13.64 7.24 21.64
C ARG A 18 13.99 5.76 21.62
N THR A 19 13.29 4.96 20.81
CA THR A 19 13.53 3.52 20.66
C THR A 19 13.38 3.10 19.20
N PRO A 20 14.04 2.00 18.76
CA PRO A 20 13.91 1.53 17.39
C PRO A 20 12.47 1.11 17.05
N ALA A 21 11.72 0.59 18.04
CA ALA A 21 10.28 0.40 17.97
C ALA A 21 9.47 1.66 17.62
N GLU A 22 9.76 2.81 18.24
CA GLU A 22 9.09 4.09 17.91
C GLU A 22 9.41 4.54 16.47
N THR A 23 10.65 4.31 16.00
CA THR A 23 11.03 4.55 14.61
C THR A 23 10.21 3.68 13.66
N ALA A 24 10.04 2.40 13.97
CA ALA A 24 9.24 1.47 13.18
C ALA A 24 7.78 1.92 13.08
N ILE A 25 7.14 2.25 14.22
CA ILE A 25 5.75 2.74 14.24
C ILE A 25 5.60 4.01 13.40
N LYS A 26 6.57 4.93 13.45
CA LYS A 26 6.48 6.15 12.66
C LYS A 26 6.59 5.89 11.15
N ARG A 27 7.48 5.00 10.73
CA ARG A 27 7.60 4.60 9.32
C ARG A 27 6.34 3.91 8.84
N LEU A 28 5.75 3.03 9.65
CA LEU A 28 4.45 2.42 9.37
C LEU A 28 3.33 3.46 9.27
N SER A 29 3.30 4.45 10.17
CA SER A 29 2.32 5.54 10.13
C SER A 29 2.40 6.35 8.84
N GLY A 30 3.61 6.67 8.37
CA GLY A 30 3.82 7.36 7.10
C GLY A 30 3.36 6.53 5.88
N ILE A 31 3.51 5.20 5.93
CA ILE A 31 2.94 4.32 4.90
C ILE A 31 1.41 4.37 4.96
N GLY A 32 0.81 4.34 6.16
CA GLY A 32 -0.63 4.50 6.35
C GLY A 32 -1.18 5.81 5.77
N GLU A 33 -0.46 6.93 5.92
CA GLU A 33 -0.83 8.21 5.31
C GLU A 33 -0.84 8.12 3.78
N VAL A 34 0.18 7.51 3.17
CA VAL A 34 0.23 7.31 1.71
C VAL A 34 -0.93 6.42 1.25
N LEU A 35 -1.25 5.36 1.99
CA LEU A 35 -2.37 4.48 1.69
C LEU A 35 -3.72 5.21 1.84
N SER A 36 -3.88 6.06 2.84
CA SER A 36 -5.11 6.86 3.01
C SER A 36 -5.34 7.87 1.88
N GLY A 37 -4.28 8.26 1.17
CA GLY A 37 -4.36 9.11 -0.01
C GLY A 37 -4.67 8.36 -1.31
N LEU A 38 -4.67 7.02 -1.31
CA LEU A 38 -5.16 6.22 -2.43
C LEU A 38 -6.69 6.24 -2.43
N ASP A 39 -7.26 7.25 -3.08
CA ASP A 39 -8.70 7.30 -3.29
C ASP A 39 -9.10 6.37 -4.45
N THR A 40 -9.62 5.19 -4.12
CA THR A 40 -10.11 4.21 -5.09
C THR A 40 -11.26 4.76 -5.94
N ALA A 41 -11.99 5.78 -5.46
CA ALA A 41 -13.04 6.45 -6.22
C ALA A 41 -12.51 7.32 -7.37
N THR A 42 -11.20 7.64 -7.38
CA THR A 42 -10.55 8.38 -8.48
C THR A 42 -10.03 7.49 -9.60
N ILE A 43 -10.05 6.17 -9.40
CA ILE A 43 -9.57 5.19 -10.37
C ILE A 43 -10.58 5.10 -11.53
N ARG A 44 -10.20 5.63 -12.70
CA ARG A 44 -11.09 5.73 -13.88
C ARG A 44 -10.56 5.00 -15.11
N SER A 45 -9.32 4.51 -15.07
CA SER A 45 -8.68 3.82 -16.18
C SER A 45 -7.84 2.64 -15.73
N THR A 46 -7.52 1.75 -16.68
CA THR A 46 -6.61 0.63 -16.46
C THR A 46 -5.21 1.10 -16.03
N ASP A 47 -4.72 2.27 -16.49
CA ASP A 47 -3.44 2.81 -16.01
C ASP A 47 -3.54 3.26 -14.55
N ASP A 48 -4.65 3.89 -14.16
CA ASP A 48 -4.89 4.29 -12.76
C ASP A 48 -4.92 3.06 -11.84
N MET A 49 -5.58 1.99 -12.29
CA MET A 49 -5.62 0.71 -11.57
C MET A 49 -4.22 0.10 -11.44
N ALA A 50 -3.49 0.00 -12.56
CA ALA A 50 -2.14 -0.55 -12.55
C ALA A 50 -1.19 0.27 -11.67
N ARG A 51 -1.37 1.59 -11.63
CA ARG A 51 -0.63 2.50 -10.76
C ARG A 51 -1.00 2.29 -9.29
N ALA A 52 -2.29 2.19 -8.97
CA ALA A 52 -2.77 1.92 -7.62
C ALA A 52 -2.23 0.57 -7.10
N LEU A 53 -2.33 -0.50 -7.89
CA LEU A 53 -1.79 -1.82 -7.54
C LEU A 53 -0.27 -1.78 -7.33
N ARG A 54 0.48 -1.06 -8.18
CA ARG A 54 1.93 -0.88 -7.96
C ARG A 54 2.25 -0.15 -6.65
N THR A 55 1.45 0.85 -6.29
CA THR A 55 1.61 1.56 -5.01
C THR A 55 1.34 0.63 -3.83
N LEU A 56 0.27 -0.17 -3.89
CA LEU A 56 -0.06 -1.18 -2.87
C LEU A 56 1.04 -2.23 -2.71
N ASP A 57 1.59 -2.76 -3.81
CA ASP A 57 2.72 -3.69 -3.79
C ASP A 57 3.98 -3.09 -3.19
N THR A 58 4.23 -1.81 -3.45
CA THR A 58 5.38 -1.11 -2.91
C THR A 58 5.22 -0.90 -1.40
N ALA A 59 4.02 -0.54 -0.94
CA ALA A 59 3.70 -0.40 0.48
C ALA A 59 3.86 -1.74 1.23
N ASP A 60 3.33 -2.84 0.71
CA ASP A 60 3.48 -4.19 1.29
C ASP A 60 4.96 -4.57 1.46
N LYS A 61 5.77 -4.34 0.41
CA LYS A 61 7.21 -4.58 0.49
C LYS A 61 7.90 -3.72 1.56
N CYS A 62 7.54 -2.43 1.66
CA CYS A 62 8.08 -1.54 2.69
C CYS A 62 7.72 -2.02 4.10
N ILE A 63 6.47 -2.45 4.33
CA ILE A 63 6.02 -2.97 5.62
C ILE A 63 6.80 -4.24 6.00
N ARG A 64 6.95 -5.19 5.07
CA ARG A 64 7.71 -6.43 5.32
C ARG A 64 9.20 -6.16 5.58
N MET A 65 9.77 -5.16 4.92
CA MET A 65 11.15 -4.74 5.15
C MET A 65 11.32 -4.17 6.56
N ILE A 66 10.42 -3.27 6.98
CA ILE A 66 10.39 -2.75 8.36
C ILE A 66 10.28 -3.92 9.34
N LEU A 67 9.32 -4.83 9.16
CA LEU A 67 9.19 -6.00 10.04
C LEU A 67 10.46 -6.85 10.12
N THR A 68 11.20 -6.97 9.02
CA THR A 68 12.47 -7.72 8.99
C THR A 68 13.59 -6.98 9.71
N GLU A 69 13.68 -5.67 9.57
CA GLU A 69 14.64 -4.82 10.28
C GLU A 69 14.46 -4.89 11.82
N PHE A 70 13.22 -5.05 12.29
CA PHE A 70 12.90 -5.09 13.72
C PHE A 70 12.61 -6.50 14.26
N LYS A 71 12.91 -7.58 13.51
CA LYS A 71 12.65 -8.98 13.94
C LYS A 71 13.32 -9.37 15.28
N SER A 72 14.43 -8.72 15.63
CA SER A 72 15.14 -8.94 16.89
C SER A 72 14.45 -8.29 18.09
N GLU A 73 13.60 -7.29 17.85
CA GLU A 73 12.86 -6.54 18.86
C GLU A 73 11.42 -7.06 18.87
N ARG A 74 11.07 -7.86 19.88
CA ARG A 74 9.70 -8.37 20.06
C ARG A 74 8.76 -7.24 20.49
N THR A 75 8.40 -6.39 19.55
CA THR A 75 7.54 -5.23 19.79
C THR A 75 6.14 -5.53 19.26
N ARG A 76 5.28 -6.05 20.15
CA ARG A 76 3.88 -6.41 19.84
C ARG A 76 3.11 -5.27 19.13
N ASP A 77 3.41 -4.02 19.48
CA ASP A 77 2.76 -2.86 18.87
C ASP A 77 3.17 -2.63 17.42
N VAL A 78 4.43 -2.91 17.06
CA VAL A 78 4.92 -2.81 15.67
C VAL A 78 4.29 -3.90 14.80
N THR A 79 4.23 -5.14 15.30
CA THR A 79 3.57 -6.24 14.59
C THR A 79 2.09 -5.94 14.37
N ARG A 80 1.38 -5.51 15.43
CA ARG A 80 -0.04 -5.16 15.33
C ARG A 80 -0.31 -4.04 14.31
N GLU A 81 0.55 -3.04 14.26
CA GLU A 81 0.38 -1.93 13.31
C GLU A 81 0.69 -2.36 11.88
N ALA A 82 1.72 -3.18 11.68
CA ALA A 82 2.03 -3.74 10.37
C ALA A 82 0.89 -4.64 9.86
N ASP A 83 0.31 -5.50 10.71
CA ASP A 83 -0.79 -6.38 10.34
C ASP A 83 -2.02 -5.55 9.87
N ARG A 84 -2.37 -4.47 10.58
CA ARG A 84 -3.47 -3.57 10.16
C ARG A 84 -3.25 -2.95 8.79
N LEU A 85 -2.01 -2.57 8.47
CA LEU A 85 -1.69 -1.98 7.18
C LEU A 85 -1.72 -3.04 6.07
N ILE A 86 -1.28 -4.27 6.36
CA ILE A 86 -1.39 -5.40 5.43
C ILE A 86 -2.87 -5.69 5.14
N ASP A 87 -3.72 -5.78 6.17
CA ASP A 87 -5.17 -5.98 6.00
C ASP A 87 -5.80 -4.87 5.13
N SER A 88 -5.37 -3.61 5.34
CA SER A 88 -5.85 -2.47 4.55
C SER A 88 -5.40 -2.54 3.09
N ILE A 89 -4.17 -3.00 2.83
CA ILE A 89 -3.65 -3.23 1.48
C ILE A 89 -4.41 -4.34 0.77
N GLU A 90 -4.68 -5.45 1.47
CA GLU A 90 -5.44 -6.58 0.93
C GLU A 90 -6.86 -6.15 0.56
N LEU A 91 -7.56 -5.43 1.45
CA LEU A 91 -8.88 -4.88 1.16
C LEU A 91 -8.87 -3.97 -0.07
N ALA A 92 -7.90 -3.06 -0.17
CA ALA A 92 -7.80 -2.16 -1.32
C ALA A 92 -7.49 -2.91 -2.63
N ARG A 93 -6.68 -3.97 -2.60
CA ARG A 93 -6.45 -4.83 -3.78
C ARG A 93 -7.72 -5.54 -4.22
N ASP A 94 -8.50 -6.05 -3.26
CA ASP A 94 -9.76 -6.73 -3.55
C ASP A 94 -10.77 -5.77 -4.18
N GLU A 95 -10.88 -4.55 -3.66
CA GLU A 95 -11.73 -3.49 -4.25
C GLU A 95 -11.31 -3.15 -5.69
N ILE A 96 -10.02 -2.93 -5.94
CA ILE A 96 -9.51 -2.60 -7.29
C ILE A 96 -9.70 -3.77 -8.25
N SER A 97 -9.49 -5.01 -7.80
CA SER A 97 -9.69 -6.22 -8.61
C SER A 97 -11.17 -6.44 -8.92
N GLY A 98 -12.06 -6.13 -7.97
CA GLY A 98 -13.51 -6.14 -8.17
C GLY A 98 -13.96 -5.13 -9.24
N LEU A 99 -13.38 -3.93 -9.26
CA LEU A 99 -13.63 -2.93 -10.31
C LEU A 99 -13.21 -3.43 -11.70
N HIS A 100 -12.11 -4.17 -11.80
CA HIS A 100 -11.66 -4.80 -13.05
C HIS A 100 -12.71 -5.75 -13.62
N HIS A 101 -13.14 -6.71 -12.80
CA HIS A 101 -14.08 -7.74 -13.22
C HIS A 101 -15.48 -7.17 -13.52
N ALA A 102 -15.90 -6.11 -12.82
CA ALA A 102 -17.15 -5.42 -13.13
C ALA A 102 -17.07 -4.68 -14.48
N GLY A 103 -15.93 -4.07 -14.81
CA GLY A 103 -15.69 -3.43 -16.11
C GLY A 103 -15.67 -4.42 -17.28
N GLU A 104 -15.03 -5.58 -17.10
CA GLU A 104 -14.98 -6.65 -18.10
C GLU A 104 -16.35 -7.31 -18.33
N ALA A 105 -17.09 -7.64 -17.25
CA ALA A 105 -18.42 -8.23 -17.36
C ALA A 105 -19.46 -7.31 -18.02
N GLY A 106 -19.28 -5.98 -17.88
CA GLY A 106 -20.07 -4.99 -18.61
C GLY A 106 -19.77 -4.95 -20.11
N ALA A 107 -18.50 -5.14 -20.49
CA ALA A 107 -18.07 -5.16 -21.90
C ALA A 107 -18.55 -6.43 -22.64
N GLU A 108 -18.52 -7.60 -21.99
CA GLU A 108 -18.99 -8.86 -22.60
C GLU A 108 -20.51 -8.86 -22.87
N ARG A 109 -21.29 -8.20 -22.00
CA ARG A 109 -22.76 -8.12 -22.16
C ARG A 109 -23.20 -7.29 -23.36
N LEU A 110 -22.38 -6.33 -23.80
CA LEU A 110 -22.63 -5.52 -24.99
C LEU A 110 -22.20 -6.24 -26.29
N LEU A 111 -21.22 -7.14 -26.22
CA LEU A 111 -20.78 -7.94 -27.36
C LEU A 111 -21.70 -9.16 -27.61
N GLY A 112 -22.37 -9.69 -26.59
CA GLY A 112 -23.30 -10.82 -26.71
C GLY A 112 -24.72 -10.48 -27.20
N ALA A 113 -25.06 -9.20 -27.37
CA ALA A 113 -26.39 -8.76 -27.83
C ALA A 113 -26.50 -8.52 -29.34
N ASN A 114 -25.46 -8.83 -30.11
CA ASN A 114 -25.39 -8.65 -31.58
C ASN A 114 -25.19 -9.96 -32.36
N ALA A 115 -25.49 -11.12 -31.75
CA ALA A 115 -25.44 -12.43 -32.41
C ALA A 115 -26.85 -12.99 -32.66
#